data_AF-A0A2U1ANM5-F1
#
_entry.id   AF-A0A2U1ANM5-F1
#
_cell.length_a   1.000
_cell.length_b   1.000
_cell.length_c   1.000
_cell.angle_alpha   90.00
_cell.angle_beta   90.00
_cell.angle_gamma   90.00
#
_symmetry.space_group_name_H-M   'P 1'
#
loop_
_entity.id
_entity.type
_entity.pdbx_description
1 polymer ?
#
loop_
_entity_poly.entity_id
_entity_poly.type
_entity_poly.pdbx_seq_one_letter_code
_entity_poly.pdbx_strand_id
1 'polypeptide(L)'
;MKNVAQENEKAISGAIKIAEREIRDHLDVLVRQSVEDTLNALLNAEADAICQASRYQRSPDRQDTRAGSYKRKLLTKAGEVELQVPRYERCRLKHKSLSVIRQSKAVLKKP
;
A
#
# COMPACT_ATOMS: atom_id res chain seq x y z
N MET A 1 21.68 25.15 45.37
CA MET A 1 21.13 25.61 44.08
C MET A 1 21.62 24.77 42.89
N LYS A 2 21.65 23.43 43.00
CA LYS A 2 22.05 22.52 41.92
C LYS A 2 21.00 21.41 41.86
N ASN A 3 20.00 21.54 40.99
CA ASN A 3 19.05 20.47 40.62
C ASN A 3 18.19 20.87 39.41
N VAL A 4 17.94 22.16 39.22
CA VAL A 4 17.10 22.67 38.11
C VAL A 4 17.67 22.32 36.73
N ALA A 5 19.00 22.41 36.55
CA ALA A 5 19.64 22.08 35.26
C ALA A 5 19.55 20.59 34.90
N GLN A 6 19.70 19.69 35.89
CA GLN A 6 19.61 18.24 35.67
C GLN A 6 18.17 17.76 35.44
N GLU A 7 17.20 18.42 36.07
CA GLU A 7 15.77 18.18 35.79
C GLU A 7 15.39 18.64 34.38
N ASN A 8 15.92 19.78 33.93
CA ASN A 8 15.69 20.30 32.58
C ASN A 8 16.28 19.39 31.50
N GLU A 9 17.51 18.87 31.66
CA GLU A 9 18.10 17.92 30.72
C GLU A 9 17.29 16.61 30.62
N LYS A 10 16.81 16.09 31.76
CA LYS A 10 15.92 14.92 31.79
C LYS A 10 14.60 15.21 31.10
N ALA A 11 14.00 16.38 31.32
CA ALA A 11 12.76 16.81 30.67
C ALA A 11 12.94 16.94 29.14
N ILE A 12 14.04 17.54 28.68
CA ILE A 12 14.38 17.68 27.25
C ILE A 12 14.61 16.30 26.63
N SER A 13 15.35 15.40 27.29
CA SER A 13 15.56 14.04 26.80
C SER A 13 14.25 13.22 26.74
N GLY A 14 13.32 13.47 27.66
CA GLY A 14 11.99 12.88 27.67
C GLY A 14 11.15 13.39 26.50
N ALA A 15 11.16 14.70 26.26
CA ALA A 15 10.45 15.33 25.14
C ALA A 15 10.95 14.83 23.78
N ILE A 16 12.28 14.68 23.60
CA ILE A 16 12.87 14.13 22.36
C ILE A 16 12.44 12.68 22.13
N LYS A 17 12.38 11.85 23.18
CA LYS A 17 11.91 10.45 23.08
C LYS A 17 10.42 10.35 22.76
N ILE A 18 9.61 11.29 23.24
CA ILE A 18 8.18 11.37 22.91
C ILE A 18 8.02 11.72 21.43
N ALA A 19 8.76 12.72 20.94
CA ALA A 19 8.78 13.10 19.53
C ALA A 19 9.24 11.95 18.62
N GLU A 20 10.21 11.14 19.05
CA GLU A 20 10.65 9.97 18.29
C GLU A 20 9.54 8.93 18.09
N ARG A 21 8.70 8.70 19.12
CA ARG A 21 7.56 7.78 19.00
C ARG A 21 6.52 8.32 18.01
N GLU A 22 6.17 9.59 18.13
CA GLU A 22 5.21 10.26 17.26
C GLU A 22 5.69 10.27 15.80
N ILE A 23 6.99 10.52 15.56
CA ILE A 23 7.59 10.46 14.23
C ILE A 23 7.53 9.05 13.64
N ARG A 24 7.80 8.01 14.43
CA ARG A 24 7.73 6.62 13.96
C ARG A 24 6.30 6.22 13.59
N ASP A 25 5.32 6.59 14.41
CA ASP A 25 3.91 6.31 14.14
C ASP A 25 3.44 6.99 12.85
N HIS A 26 3.84 8.25 12.64
CA HIS A 26 3.56 8.96 11.39
C HIS A 26 4.25 8.32 10.18
N LEU A 27 5.50 7.90 10.33
CA LEU A 27 6.23 7.23 9.26
C LEU A 27 5.59 5.90 8.87
N ASP A 28 5.12 5.12 9.84
CA ASP A 28 4.42 3.86 9.60
C ASP A 28 3.12 4.05 8.80
N VAL A 29 2.38 5.14 9.10
CA VAL A 29 1.19 5.52 8.32
C VAL A 29 1.57 5.88 6.88
N LEU A 30 2.61 6.70 6.69
CA LEU A 30 3.08 7.11 5.36
C LEU A 30 3.58 5.92 4.53
N VAL A 31 4.32 5.00 5.14
CA VAL A 31 4.80 3.78 4.48
C VAL A 31 3.61 2.90 4.07
N ARG A 32 2.61 2.73 4.93
CA ARG A 32 1.41 1.96 4.59
C ARG A 32 0.65 2.57 3.41
N GLN A 33 0.46 3.89 3.42
CA GLN A 33 -0.20 4.62 2.32
C GLN A 33 0.59 4.49 1.01
N SER A 34 1.92 4.68 1.05
CA SER A 34 2.78 4.53 -0.13
C SER A 34 2.74 3.12 -0.70
N VAL A 35 2.71 2.09 0.15
CA VAL A 35 2.54 0.70 -0.29
C VAL A 35 1.16 0.48 -0.92
N GLU A 36 0.11 1.07 -0.35
CA GLU A 36 -1.24 1.00 -0.93
C GLU A 36 -1.29 1.62 -2.33
N ASP A 37 -0.78 2.83 -2.47
CA ASP A 37 -0.78 3.59 -3.72
C ASP A 37 0.02 2.89 -4.81
N THR A 38 1.22 2.40 -4.47
CA THR A 38 2.08 1.69 -5.42
C THR A 38 1.45 0.39 -5.89
N LEU A 39 0.84 -0.41 -5.00
CA LEU A 39 0.16 -1.65 -5.38
C LEU A 39 -1.07 -1.38 -6.24
N ASN A 40 -1.85 -0.35 -5.92
CA ASN A 40 -3.00 0.06 -6.72
C ASN A 40 -2.58 0.60 -8.08
N ALA A 41 -1.47 1.33 -8.17
CA ALA A 41 -0.90 1.78 -9.44
C ALA A 41 -0.45 0.60 -10.32
N LEU A 42 0.20 -0.41 -9.74
CA LEU A 42 0.60 -1.62 -10.47
C LEU A 42 -0.60 -2.40 -11.01
N LEU A 43 -1.67 -2.52 -10.23
CA LEU A 43 -2.92 -3.15 -10.68
C LEU A 43 -3.57 -2.38 -11.84
N ASN A 44 -3.49 -1.05 -11.81
CA ASN A 44 -3.98 -0.21 -12.90
C ASN A 44 -3.14 -0.34 -14.17
N ALA A 45 -1.82 -0.38 -14.04
CA ALA A 45 -0.92 -0.58 -15.17
C ALA A 45 -1.10 -1.96 -15.80
N GLU A 46 -1.27 -3.00 -14.98
CA GLU A 46 -1.59 -4.35 -15.45
C GLU A 46 -2.94 -4.37 -16.19
N ALA A 47 -3.93 -3.63 -15.69
CA ALA A 47 -5.22 -3.51 -16.36
C ALA A 47 -5.16 -2.79 -17.70
N ASP A 48 -4.30 -1.77 -17.85
CA ASP A 48 -4.06 -1.13 -19.14
C ASP A 48 -3.38 -2.08 -20.12
N ALA A 49 -2.43 -2.88 -19.65
CA ALA A 49 -1.76 -3.90 -20.48
C ALA A 49 -2.74 -4.99 -20.94
N ILE A 50 -3.66 -5.43 -20.08
CA ILE A 50 -4.69 -6.42 -20.43
C ILE A 50 -5.70 -5.83 -21.42
N CYS A 51 -6.18 -4.61 -21.19
CA CYS A 51 -7.12 -3.95 -22.09
C CYS A 51 -6.47 -3.46 -23.40
N GLN A 52 -5.14 -3.46 -23.49
CA GLN A 52 -4.34 -2.82 -24.55
C GLN A 52 -4.69 -1.34 -24.79
N ALA A 53 -5.25 -0.69 -23.77
CA ALA A 53 -5.74 0.67 -23.85
C ALA A 53 -5.91 1.23 -22.45
N SER A 54 -5.53 2.49 -22.28
CA SER A 54 -5.73 3.22 -21.03
C SER A 54 -7.21 3.44 -20.72
N ARG A 55 -7.50 3.85 -19.49
CA ARG A 55 -8.86 4.22 -19.07
C ARG A 55 -9.42 5.31 -19.98
N TYR A 56 -10.62 5.07 -20.52
CA TYR A 56 -11.34 5.95 -21.46
C TYR A 56 -10.67 6.18 -22.83
N GLN A 57 -9.50 5.61 -23.10
CA GLN A 57 -8.86 5.70 -24.42
C GLN A 57 -9.71 4.98 -25.46
N ARG A 58 -10.03 5.64 -26.57
CA ARG A 58 -10.64 4.98 -27.72
C ARG A 58 -9.51 4.33 -28.53
N SER A 59 -9.49 3.00 -28.56
CA SER A 59 -8.55 2.22 -29.36
C SER A 59 -9.32 1.10 -30.06
N PRO A 60 -9.10 0.87 -31.37
CA PRO A 60 -9.68 -0.27 -32.07
C PRO A 60 -9.12 -1.60 -31.54
N ASP A 61 -7.91 -1.60 -30.98
CA ASP A 61 -7.22 -2.78 -30.44
C ASP A 61 -7.67 -3.14 -29.01
N ARG A 62 -8.67 -2.42 -28.46
CA ARG A 62 -9.16 -2.66 -27.11
C ARG A 62 -9.74 -4.07 -26.99
N GLN A 63 -9.13 -4.90 -26.15
CA GLN A 63 -9.55 -6.29 -25.95
C GLN A 63 -10.69 -6.44 -24.95
N ASP A 64 -10.78 -5.56 -23.94
CA ASP A 64 -11.83 -5.62 -22.91
C ASP A 64 -12.12 -4.24 -22.30
N THR A 65 -13.22 -4.17 -21.56
CA THR A 65 -13.70 -2.99 -20.85
C THR A 65 -13.62 -3.21 -19.34
N ARG A 66 -13.26 -2.14 -18.61
CA ARG A 66 -13.24 -2.15 -17.15
C ARG A 66 -14.67 -2.02 -16.60
N ALA A 67 -15.09 -3.00 -15.82
CA ALA A 67 -16.39 -3.09 -15.14
C ALA A 67 -16.32 -2.59 -13.69
N GLY A 68 -15.59 -1.50 -13.45
CA GLY A 68 -15.30 -0.99 -12.11
C GLY A 68 -14.22 -1.80 -11.36
N SER A 69 -14.28 -1.75 -10.04
CA SER A 69 -13.30 -2.38 -9.15
C SER A 69 -13.97 -2.94 -7.90
N TYR A 70 -13.33 -3.93 -7.27
CA TYR A 70 -13.74 -4.44 -5.97
C TYR A 70 -12.61 -4.31 -4.95
N LYS A 71 -12.98 -4.09 -3.69
CA LYS A 71 -12.04 -3.92 -2.59
C LYS A 71 -11.56 -5.27 -2.07
N ARG A 72 -10.26 -5.38 -1.76
CA ARG A 72 -9.67 -6.57 -1.16
C ARG A 72 -8.60 -6.20 -0.15
N LYS A 73 -8.74 -6.70 1.07
CA LYS A 73 -7.76 -6.53 2.15
C LYS A 73 -6.55 -7.43 1.95
N LEU A 74 -5.37 -6.84 2.06
CA LEU A 74 -4.08 -7.53 2.03
C LEU A 74 -3.33 -7.25 3.33
N LEU A 75 -2.80 -8.30 3.96
CA LEU A 75 -1.89 -8.16 5.08
C LEU A 75 -0.47 -8.10 4.54
N THR A 76 0.20 -6.97 4.76
CA THR A 76 1.62 -6.75 4.45
C THR A 76 2.42 -6.63 5.74
N LYS A 77 3.75 -6.60 5.63
CA LYS A 77 4.62 -6.34 6.80
C LYS A 77 4.38 -4.97 7.41
N ALA A 78 4.03 -3.98 6.59
CA ALA A 78 3.63 -2.64 7.04
C ALA A 78 2.20 -2.59 7.60
N GLY A 79 1.48 -3.72 7.66
CA GLY A 79 0.12 -3.83 8.18
C GLY A 79 -0.93 -4.12 7.10
N GLU A 80 -2.20 -3.97 7.45
CA GLU A 80 -3.32 -4.18 6.54
C GLU A 80 -3.44 -3.02 5.53
N VAL A 81 -3.62 -3.36 4.25
CA VAL A 81 -3.73 -2.44 3.12
C VAL A 81 -4.97 -2.82 2.31
N GLU A 82 -5.70 -1.82 1.79
CA GLU A 82 -6.87 -2.03 0.94
C GLU A 82 -6.50 -1.90 -0.56
N LEU A 83 -6.70 -2.98 -1.31
CA LEU A 83 -6.47 -2.98 -2.76
C LEU A 83 -7.76 -2.77 -3.53
N GLN A 84 -7.71 -1.93 -4.56
CA GLN A 84 -8.77 -1.75 -5.54
C GLN A 84 -8.49 -2.61 -6.77
N VAL A 85 -9.02 -3.83 -6.78
CA VAL A 85 -8.77 -4.76 -7.88
C VAL A 85 -9.71 -4.46 -9.05
N PRO A 86 -9.19 -4.20 -10.25
CA PRO A 86 -10.01 -3.97 -11.44
C PRO A 86 -10.81 -5.22 -11.81
N ARG A 87 -12.09 -5.02 -12.12
CA ARG A 87 -12.97 -6.03 -12.70
C ARG A 87 -13.13 -5.76 -14.18
N TYR A 88 -13.27 -6.83 -14.96
CA TYR A 88 -13.49 -6.75 -16.40
C TYR A 88 -14.84 -7.34 -16.78
N GLU A 89 -15.39 -6.91 -17.91
CA GLU A 89 -16.71 -7.36 -18.39
C GLU A 89 -16.65 -8.76 -18.98
N ARG A 90 -15.66 -9.05 -19.84
CA ARG A 90 -15.58 -10.33 -20.57
C ARG A 90 -14.51 -11.26 -20.04
N CYS A 91 -13.35 -10.74 -19.67
CA CYS A 91 -12.20 -11.58 -19.34
C CYS A 91 -12.16 -11.95 -17.84
N ARG A 92 -12.14 -13.26 -17.55
CA ARG A 92 -11.84 -13.81 -16.21
C ARG A 92 -10.34 -13.96 -15.95
N LEU A 93 -9.52 -13.05 -16.47
CA LEU A 93 -8.06 -13.14 -16.31
C LEU A 93 -7.65 -12.86 -14.86
N LYS A 94 -6.65 -13.63 -14.40
CA LYS A 94 -6.03 -13.46 -13.09
C LYS A 94 -4.90 -12.45 -13.22
N HIS A 95 -4.97 -11.35 -12.48
CA HIS A 95 -3.87 -10.39 -12.33
C HIS A 95 -2.63 -11.09 -11.76
N LYS A 96 -1.51 -11.03 -12.49
CA LYS A 96 -0.20 -11.56 -12.13
C LYS A 96 0.31 -10.92 -10.84
N SER A 97 0.14 -9.60 -10.68
CA SER A 97 0.49 -8.88 -9.46
C SER A 97 -0.16 -9.51 -8.21
N LEU A 98 -1.45 -9.83 -8.27
CA LEU A 98 -2.16 -10.51 -7.17
C LEU A 98 -1.64 -11.92 -6.90
N SER A 99 -1.12 -12.62 -7.90
CA SER A 99 -0.54 -13.95 -7.73
C SER A 99 0.80 -13.89 -6.98
N VAL A 100 1.66 -12.93 -7.32
CA VAL A 100 2.94 -12.68 -6.65
C VAL A 100 2.72 -12.25 -5.19
N ILE A 101 1.79 -11.33 -4.98
CA ILE A 101 1.39 -10.85 -3.65
C ILE A 101 0.83 -11.99 -2.77
N ARG A 102 0.14 -12.96 -3.36
CA ARG A 102 -0.37 -14.12 -2.61
C ARG A 102 0.76 -15.06 -2.14
N GLN A 103 1.83 -15.19 -2.92
CA GLN A 103 2.98 -16.03 -2.55
C GLN A 103 3.78 -15.42 -1.40
N SER A 104 3.96 -14.10 -1.35
CA SER A 104 4.69 -13.43 -0.27
C SER A 104 3.97 -13.49 1.09
N LYS A 105 2.63 -13.53 1.12
CA LYS A 105 1.86 -13.77 2.36
C LYS A 105 2.15 -15.15 2.99
N ALA A 106 2.48 -16.16 2.18
CA ALA A 106 2.87 -17.48 2.69
C ALA A 106 4.27 -17.47 3.34
N VAL A 107 5.14 -16.55 2.90
CA VAL A 107 6.48 -16.37 3.46
C VAL A 107 6.42 -15.71 4.84
N LEU A 108 5.54 -14.72 5.02
CA LEU A 108 5.37 -14.00 6.30
C LEU A 108 4.64 -14.80 7.40
N LYS A 109 4.18 -16.02 7.10
CA LYS A 109 3.43 -16.88 8.04
C LYS A 109 4.22 -18.11 8.53
N LYS A 110 5.51 -18.21 8.20
CA LYS A 110 6.42 -19.24 8.71
C LYS A 110 6.99 -18.81 10.07
N PRO A 111 7.17 -19.75 11.02
CA PRO A 111 7.61 -19.45 12.39
C PRO A 111 8.99 -18.80 12.43
#